data_AF-J9G5A6-F1
#
_entry.id   AF-J9G5A6-F1
#
_cell.length_a   1.000
_cell.length_b   1.000
_cell.length_c   1.000
_cell.angle_alpha   90.00
_cell.angle_beta   90.00
_cell.angle_gamma   90.00
#
_symmetry.space_group_name_H-M   'P 1'
#
loop_
_entity.id
_entity.type
_entity.pdbx_description
1 polymer ?
#
loop_
_entity_poly.entity_id
_entity_poly.type
_entity_poly.pdbx_seq_one_letter_code
_entity_poly.pdbx_strand_id
1 'polypeptide(L)'
;ASALLAAMLAGTMMTGCIPQKTSGGTSEKPSDSTAELAAQSFHAEGLPIVDETITFDVAAKSRHNKNFSNLEFFQKLEEKTNVHVEWNMSSDDGWKEKKGLLFAGELPDAFYGQAILTDVDVVKYASQGLLIPLDDLIEKYAPNIKRLLDENDEYRKVMTAPDGHIYSLPNLTELSPKTHDKLFINKTWLDQLNLPIPETVDEFEKTLIAFRDNDMNGNGDKNDEIPFSFLYNRKENGLFSLFGSFGQVDNMDHLI
;
A
#
# COMPACT_ATOMS: atom_id res chain seq x y z
N ALA A 1 -15.67 -70.44 54.10
CA ALA A 1 -14.50 -70.28 53.20
C ALA A 1 -13.98 -68.87 53.43
N SER A 2 -13.04 -68.67 54.36
CA SER A 2 -11.59 -68.83 54.18
C SER A 2 -11.06 -68.01 53.00
N ALA A 3 -10.55 -66.81 53.28
CA ALA A 3 -9.12 -66.46 53.14
C ALA A 3 -8.92 -64.94 53.21
N LEU A 4 -8.21 -64.48 54.25
CA LEU A 4 -7.34 -63.30 54.17
C LEU A 4 -6.24 -63.55 53.13
N LEU A 5 -5.80 -62.52 52.41
CA LEU A 5 -4.38 -62.15 52.36
C LEU A 5 -4.15 -60.77 51.72
N ALA A 6 -3.39 -59.94 52.43
CA ALA A 6 -2.72 -58.75 51.92
C ALA A 6 -1.45 -59.15 51.13
N ALA A 7 -1.06 -58.33 50.15
CA ALA A 7 0.31 -58.29 49.65
C ALA A 7 0.65 -56.89 49.10
N MET A 8 1.63 -56.27 49.75
CA MET A 8 2.43 -55.14 49.25
C MET A 8 3.37 -55.62 48.12
N LEU A 9 3.75 -54.75 47.17
CA LEU A 9 5.15 -54.33 46.94
C LEU A 9 5.35 -53.46 45.67
N ALA A 10 6.24 -52.47 45.84
CA ALA A 10 7.26 -51.95 44.90
C ALA A 10 6.88 -51.12 43.65
N GLY A 11 6.91 -49.80 43.85
CA GLY A 11 7.86 -48.85 43.23
C GLY A 11 8.38 -49.06 41.80
N THR A 12 8.08 -48.09 40.95
CA THR A 12 9.03 -47.55 39.96
C THR A 12 8.80 -46.04 39.81
N MET A 13 9.73 -45.25 40.34
CA MET A 13 9.92 -43.86 39.93
C MET A 13 10.65 -43.89 38.59
N MET A 14 10.11 -43.24 37.56
CA MET A 14 10.92 -42.80 36.42
C MET A 14 10.88 -41.28 36.33
N THR A 15 12.04 -40.73 36.64
CA THR A 15 12.54 -39.37 36.45
C THR A 15 12.46 -38.96 34.98
N GLY A 16 11.66 -37.94 34.67
CA GLY A 16 11.75 -37.17 33.43
C GLY A 16 12.42 -35.83 33.72
N CYS A 17 13.69 -35.70 33.35
CA CYS A 17 14.52 -34.52 33.60
C CYS A 17 13.99 -33.27 32.87
N ILE A 18 13.72 -32.23 33.66
CA ILE A 18 13.69 -30.83 33.24
C ILE A 18 15.14 -30.30 33.37
N PRO A 19 15.77 -29.77 32.31
CA PRO A 19 16.96 -28.96 32.48
C PRO A 19 16.54 -27.50 32.68
N GLN A 20 16.48 -27.09 33.94
CA GLN A 20 16.63 -25.69 34.33
C GLN A 20 18.12 -25.44 34.57
N LYS A 21 18.72 -24.50 33.83
CA LYS A 21 20.07 -24.00 34.14
C LYS A 21 19.97 -22.50 34.40
N THR A 22 20.35 -22.14 35.63
CA THR A 22 20.45 -20.78 36.16
C THR A 22 21.70 -20.04 35.67
N SER A 23 21.50 -18.74 35.42
CA SER A 23 22.38 -17.56 35.54
C SER A 23 23.78 -17.56 34.91
N GLY A 24 23.99 -16.57 34.03
CA GLY A 24 25.30 -16.01 33.69
C GLY A 24 25.09 -14.89 32.67
N GLY A 25 25.11 -13.64 33.12
CA GLY A 25 24.88 -12.48 32.26
C GLY A 25 26.01 -12.25 31.27
N THR A 26 25.63 -11.91 30.04
CA THR A 26 26.33 -10.92 29.22
C THR A 26 25.31 -10.35 28.24
N SER A 27 25.14 -9.03 28.29
CA SER A 27 24.41 -8.28 27.27
C SER A 27 25.09 -8.51 25.93
N GLU A 28 24.43 -9.21 25.01
CA GLU A 28 24.80 -9.17 23.60
C GLU A 28 24.41 -7.79 23.07
N LYS A 29 25.45 -7.04 22.70
CA LYS A 29 25.36 -5.86 21.84
C LYS A 29 24.69 -6.26 20.51
N PRO A 30 24.04 -5.33 19.80
CA PRO A 30 23.52 -5.60 18.47
C PRO A 30 24.68 -6.04 17.58
N SER A 31 24.51 -7.18 16.92
CA SER A 31 25.40 -7.66 15.87
C SER A 31 25.52 -6.57 14.80
N ASP A 32 26.75 -6.21 14.49
CA ASP A 32 27.12 -5.21 13.50
C ASP A 32 26.84 -5.79 12.10
N SER A 33 25.60 -5.62 11.62
CA SER A 33 25.13 -6.01 10.27
C SER A 33 26.03 -5.45 9.15
N THR A 34 26.81 -4.41 9.45
CA THR A 34 27.81 -3.81 8.56
C THR A 34 28.98 -4.76 8.23
N ALA A 35 29.32 -5.71 9.11
CA ALA A 35 30.44 -6.63 8.91
C ALA A 35 30.09 -7.81 7.99
N GLU A 36 28.81 -8.20 7.94
CA GLU A 36 28.34 -9.29 7.07
C GLU A 36 28.09 -8.80 5.63
N LEU A 37 27.67 -7.54 5.46
CA LEU A 37 27.60 -6.85 4.16
C LEU A 37 28.98 -6.58 3.54
N ALA A 38 30.01 -6.34 4.37
CA ALA A 38 31.39 -6.20 3.92
C ALA A 38 31.96 -7.51 3.34
N ALA A 39 31.36 -8.66 3.66
CA ALA A 39 31.75 -9.96 3.10
C ALA A 39 31.10 -10.25 1.73
N GLN A 40 30.10 -9.46 1.30
CA GLN A 40 29.29 -9.71 0.09
C GLN A 40 29.52 -8.67 -1.04
N SER A 41 30.63 -7.93 -1.03
CA SER A 41 30.95 -6.96 -2.08
C SER A 41 29.83 -5.94 -2.39
N PHE A 42 29.33 -5.29 -1.34
CA PHE A 42 28.35 -4.20 -1.48
C PHE A 42 28.99 -2.92 -2.07
N HIS A 43 28.32 -2.32 -3.07
CA HIS A 43 28.65 -1.05 -3.68
C HIS A 43 27.72 0.05 -3.16
N ALA A 44 28.29 1.01 -2.41
CA ALA A 44 27.51 2.12 -1.84
C ALA A 44 26.91 3.05 -2.91
N GLU A 45 27.51 3.10 -4.10
CA GLU A 45 27.04 3.90 -5.23
C GLU A 45 27.21 3.11 -6.53
N GLY A 46 26.32 3.35 -7.50
CA GLY A 46 26.38 2.73 -8.82
C GLY A 46 25.60 1.41 -8.92
N LEU A 47 25.83 0.70 -10.02
CA LEU A 47 25.22 -0.60 -10.32
C LEU A 47 26.30 -1.55 -10.85
N PRO A 48 26.27 -2.85 -10.49
CA PRO A 48 25.31 -3.48 -9.59
C PRO A 48 25.49 -3.07 -8.12
N ILE A 49 24.48 -3.32 -7.28
CA ILE A 49 24.52 -2.95 -5.84
C ILE A 49 25.38 -3.95 -5.06
N VAL A 50 25.41 -5.20 -5.50
CA VAL A 50 26.21 -6.29 -4.93
C VAL A 50 26.83 -7.12 -6.05
N ASP A 51 28.00 -7.72 -5.83
CA ASP A 51 28.63 -8.58 -6.85
C ASP A 51 27.89 -9.91 -7.00
N GLU A 52 27.47 -10.51 -5.88
CA GLU A 52 26.71 -11.76 -5.86
C GLU A 52 25.23 -11.49 -5.59
N THR A 53 24.35 -12.21 -6.28
CA THR A 53 22.91 -12.02 -6.13
C THR A 53 22.47 -12.31 -4.70
N ILE A 54 21.82 -11.31 -4.08
CA ILE A 54 21.15 -11.46 -2.79
C ILE A 54 19.63 -11.51 -2.98
N THR A 55 18.94 -12.20 -2.07
CA THR A 55 17.48 -12.35 -2.12
C THR A 55 16.84 -11.67 -0.92
N PHE A 56 15.78 -10.90 -1.16
CA PHE A 56 14.89 -10.35 -0.14
C PHE A 56 13.47 -10.90 -0.27
N ASP A 57 12.83 -11.20 0.85
CA ASP A 57 11.37 -11.46 0.92
C ASP A 57 10.62 -10.14 1.10
N VAL A 58 9.75 -9.81 0.14
CA VAL A 58 9.01 -8.56 0.15
C VAL A 58 7.52 -8.82 0.06
N ALA A 59 6.80 -8.39 1.10
CA ALA A 59 5.34 -8.46 1.10
C ALA A 59 4.75 -7.34 0.24
N ALA A 60 3.86 -7.74 -0.68
CA ALA A 60 3.26 -6.81 -1.64
C ALA A 60 1.78 -7.12 -1.92
N LYS A 61 1.09 -6.15 -2.54
CA LYS A 61 -0.28 -6.32 -3.03
C LYS A 61 -0.33 -6.52 -4.53
N SER A 62 -1.03 -7.55 -4.99
CA SER A 62 -1.24 -7.80 -6.41
C SER A 62 -2.22 -6.79 -6.99
N ARG A 63 -1.87 -6.29 -8.17
CA ARG A 63 -2.76 -5.53 -9.04
C ARG A 63 -3.05 -6.37 -10.27
N HIS A 64 -4.32 -6.60 -10.55
CA HIS A 64 -4.77 -7.37 -11.71
C HIS A 64 -4.27 -8.82 -11.77
N ASN A 65 -4.05 -9.45 -10.61
CA ASN A 65 -3.63 -10.85 -10.47
C ASN A 65 -2.29 -11.20 -11.16
N LYS A 66 -1.42 -10.22 -11.41
CA LYS A 66 -0.04 -10.46 -11.86
C LYS A 66 0.92 -10.42 -10.67
N ASN A 67 1.89 -11.34 -10.69
CA ASN A 67 3.04 -11.27 -9.79
C ASN A 67 4.06 -10.26 -10.33
N PHE A 68 4.69 -9.46 -9.47
CA PHE A 68 5.73 -8.51 -9.82
C PHE A 68 6.97 -9.18 -10.42
N SER A 69 7.28 -10.42 -10.06
CA SER A 69 8.36 -11.21 -10.70
C SER A 69 8.17 -11.42 -12.21
N ASN A 70 6.92 -11.35 -12.70
CA ASN A 70 6.59 -11.51 -14.11
C ASN A 70 6.58 -10.20 -14.90
N LEU A 71 6.84 -9.05 -14.25
CA LEU A 71 6.86 -7.76 -14.92
C LEU A 71 8.29 -7.46 -15.39
N GLU A 72 8.41 -7.11 -16.67
CA GLU A 72 9.70 -6.76 -17.32
C GLU A 72 10.48 -5.69 -16.55
N PHE A 73 9.77 -4.75 -15.91
CA PHE A 73 10.40 -3.73 -15.06
C PHE A 73 11.23 -4.33 -13.93
N PHE A 74 10.68 -5.29 -13.18
CA PHE A 74 11.37 -5.89 -12.03
C PHE A 74 12.45 -6.87 -12.47
N GLN A 75 12.26 -7.59 -13.58
CA GLN A 75 13.29 -8.45 -14.16
C GLN A 75 14.54 -7.63 -14.57
N LYS A 76 14.34 -6.51 -15.27
CA LYS A 76 15.43 -5.59 -15.62
C LYS A 76 16.04 -4.89 -14.42
N LEU A 77 15.29 -4.70 -13.33
CA LEU A 77 15.81 -4.11 -12.11
C LEU A 77 16.76 -5.11 -11.44
N GLU A 78 16.34 -6.36 -11.28
CA GLU A 78 17.15 -7.46 -10.73
C GLU A 78 18.45 -7.66 -11.53
N GLU A 79 18.38 -7.73 -12.87
CA GLU A 79 19.56 -7.84 -13.74
C GLU A 79 20.59 -6.71 -13.53
N LYS A 80 20.11 -5.51 -13.18
CA LYS A 80 20.95 -4.33 -13.00
C LYS A 80 21.52 -4.23 -11.60
N THR A 81 20.78 -4.66 -10.58
CA THR A 81 21.14 -4.45 -9.18
C THR A 81 21.81 -5.67 -8.56
N ASN A 82 21.65 -6.86 -9.14
CA ASN A 82 21.90 -8.16 -8.52
C ASN A 82 21.09 -8.36 -7.22
N VAL A 83 19.90 -7.79 -7.15
CA VAL A 83 18.98 -7.98 -6.03
C VAL A 83 17.75 -8.72 -6.52
N HIS A 84 17.62 -9.98 -6.11
CA HIS A 84 16.43 -10.79 -6.34
C HIS A 84 15.39 -10.48 -5.26
N VAL A 85 14.12 -10.37 -5.67
CA VAL A 85 13.00 -10.13 -4.75
C VAL A 85 12.00 -11.25 -4.87
N GLU A 86 11.84 -12.00 -3.78
CA GLU A 86 10.77 -12.97 -3.60
C GLU A 86 9.50 -12.21 -3.19
N TRP A 87 8.58 -12.09 -4.14
CA TRP A 87 7.36 -11.29 -3.95
C TRP A 87 6.27 -12.11 -3.25
N ASN A 88 6.13 -11.92 -1.94
CA ASN A 88 5.07 -12.51 -1.14
C ASN A 88 3.74 -11.74 -1.30
N MET A 89 3.08 -11.94 -2.45
CA MET A 89 1.93 -11.15 -2.86
C MET A 89 0.59 -11.64 -2.30
N SER A 90 -0.34 -10.71 -2.06
CA SER A 90 -1.74 -11.03 -1.76
C SER A 90 -2.71 -10.14 -2.52
N SER A 91 -3.97 -10.58 -2.63
CA SER A 91 -5.04 -9.75 -3.18
C SER A 91 -5.26 -8.51 -2.33
N ASP A 92 -5.82 -7.46 -2.93
CA ASP A 92 -6.13 -6.22 -2.21
C ASP A 92 -7.13 -6.49 -1.06
N ASP A 93 -8.14 -7.32 -1.31
CA ASP A 93 -9.14 -7.73 -0.31
C ASP A 93 -8.54 -8.51 0.87
N GLY A 94 -7.56 -9.38 0.59
CA GLY A 94 -6.91 -10.22 1.61
C GLY A 94 -5.80 -9.52 2.37
N TRP A 95 -5.37 -8.33 1.94
CA TRP A 95 -4.20 -7.67 2.50
C TRP A 95 -4.36 -7.31 3.98
N LYS A 96 -5.55 -6.86 4.39
CA LYS A 96 -5.79 -6.42 5.77
C LYS A 96 -5.51 -7.54 6.77
N GLU A 97 -5.97 -8.76 6.48
CA GLU A 97 -5.74 -9.93 7.33
C GLU A 97 -4.28 -10.35 7.30
N LYS A 98 -3.68 -10.48 6.11
CA LYS A 98 -2.27 -10.86 5.96
C LYS A 98 -1.32 -9.91 6.68
N LYS A 99 -1.52 -8.59 6.53
CA LYS A 99 -0.72 -7.58 7.25
C LYS A 99 -0.77 -7.83 8.76
N GLY A 100 -1.96 -8.10 9.31
CA GLY A 100 -2.12 -8.42 10.72
C GLY A 100 -1.31 -9.66 11.15
N LEU A 101 -1.28 -10.70 10.32
CA LEU A 101 -0.50 -11.92 10.57
C LEU A 101 1.01 -11.67 10.50
N LEU A 102 1.49 -10.93 9.49
CA LEU A 102 2.91 -10.61 9.34
C LEU A 102 3.45 -9.85 10.57
N PHE A 103 2.74 -8.81 11.02
CA PHE A 103 3.15 -8.04 12.20
C PHE A 103 2.95 -8.76 13.54
N ALA A 104 2.25 -9.90 13.55
CA ALA A 104 2.10 -10.75 14.73
C ALA A 104 3.05 -11.97 14.73
N GLY A 105 3.72 -12.23 13.61
CA GLY A 105 4.57 -13.39 13.39
C GLY A 105 5.93 -12.98 12.85
N GLU A 106 6.31 -13.57 11.72
CA GLU A 106 7.57 -13.29 11.03
C GLU A 106 7.36 -12.16 10.02
N LEU A 107 8.18 -11.11 10.14
CA LEU A 107 8.15 -9.97 9.23
C LEU A 107 8.91 -10.30 7.94
N PRO A 108 8.44 -9.82 6.78
CA PRO A 108 9.26 -9.79 5.58
C PRO A 108 10.40 -8.77 5.74
N ASP A 109 11.38 -8.79 4.83
CA ASP A 109 12.45 -7.80 4.82
C ASP A 109 11.93 -6.39 4.51
N ALA A 110 10.90 -6.29 3.66
CA ALA A 110 10.24 -5.03 3.34
C ALA A 110 8.78 -5.18 2.91
N PHE A 111 8.09 -4.03 2.85
CA PHE A 111 6.74 -3.90 2.33
C PHE A 111 6.74 -3.00 1.10
N TYR A 112 6.07 -3.42 0.02
CA TYR A 112 6.01 -2.63 -1.22
C TYR A 112 4.61 -2.61 -1.83
N GLY A 113 4.13 -1.41 -2.17
CA GLY A 113 2.90 -1.21 -2.93
C GLY A 113 2.06 -0.03 -2.44
N GLN A 114 1.07 0.35 -3.25
CA GLN A 114 0.17 1.46 -2.89
C GLN A 114 -0.72 1.07 -1.70
N ALA A 115 -0.75 1.92 -0.68
CA ALA A 115 -1.48 1.68 0.57
C ALA A 115 -1.14 0.30 1.18
N ILE A 116 0.13 -0.10 1.08
CA ILE A 116 0.66 -1.32 1.72
C ILE A 116 0.66 -1.15 3.25
N LEU A 117 1.12 0.01 3.71
CA LEU A 117 0.97 0.52 5.08
C LEU A 117 0.31 1.90 5.00
N THR A 118 -0.61 2.19 5.91
CA THR A 118 -1.18 3.54 6.10
C THR A 118 -0.31 4.34 7.05
N ASP A 119 -0.48 5.66 7.11
CA ASP A 119 0.26 6.53 8.05
C ASP A 119 0.08 6.06 9.51
N VAL A 120 -1.13 5.61 9.86
CA VAL A 120 -1.44 5.04 11.18
C VAL A 120 -0.68 3.73 11.42
N ASP A 121 -0.57 2.87 10.40
CA ASP A 121 0.23 1.64 10.50
C ASP A 121 1.71 1.97 10.72
N VAL A 122 2.26 2.89 9.94
CA VAL A 122 3.67 3.29 10.03
C VAL A 122 3.98 3.80 11.43
N VAL A 123 3.21 4.75 11.96
CA VAL A 123 3.41 5.28 13.31
C VAL A 123 3.26 4.18 14.38
N LYS A 124 2.23 3.33 14.25
CA LYS A 124 1.99 2.24 15.20
C LYS A 124 3.15 1.25 15.24
N TYR A 125 3.55 0.71 14.10
CA TYR A 125 4.55 -0.35 14.03
C TYR A 125 5.97 0.17 14.25
N ALA A 126 6.26 1.42 13.87
CA ALA A 126 7.48 2.13 14.26
C ALA A 126 7.59 2.25 15.80
N SER A 127 6.52 2.68 16.48
CA SER A 127 6.53 2.79 17.95
C SER A 127 6.73 1.45 18.68
N GLN A 128 6.49 0.34 17.99
CA GLN A 128 6.70 -1.03 18.49
C GLN A 128 8.11 -1.56 18.15
N GLY A 129 8.93 -0.81 17.42
CA GLY A 129 10.25 -1.23 16.94
C GLY A 129 10.20 -2.26 15.82
N LEU A 130 9.05 -2.41 15.14
CA LEU A 130 8.86 -3.37 14.04
C LEU A 130 9.23 -2.78 12.67
N LEU A 131 9.47 -1.46 12.61
CA LEU A 131 10.01 -0.76 11.45
C LEU A 131 11.28 -0.03 11.88
N ILE A 132 12.33 -0.11 11.08
CA ILE A 132 13.60 0.58 11.36
C ILE A 132 13.54 2.03 10.86
N PRO A 133 14.17 2.99 11.56
CA PRO A 133 14.36 4.34 11.04
C PRO A 133 15.29 4.30 9.82
N LEU A 134 14.96 5.08 8.80
CA LEU A 134 15.66 5.12 7.52
C LEU A 134 16.62 6.31 7.41
N ASP A 135 16.66 7.21 8.38
CA ASP A 135 17.38 8.49 8.30
C ASP A 135 18.87 8.29 7.95
N ASP A 136 19.56 7.43 8.71
CA ASP A 136 20.99 7.13 8.49
C ASP A 136 21.22 6.37 7.19
N LEU A 137 20.28 5.50 6.79
CA LEU A 137 20.36 4.74 5.54
C LEU A 137 20.20 5.67 4.33
N ILE A 138 19.30 6.65 4.42
CA ILE A 138 19.08 7.65 3.38
C ILE A 138 20.34 8.51 3.23
N GLU A 139 20.90 8.97 4.34
CA GLU A 139 22.09 9.82 4.35
C GLU A 139 23.32 9.10 3.76
N LYS A 140 23.48 7.81 4.06
CA LYS A 140 24.67 7.04 3.68
C LYS A 140 24.58 6.35 2.32
N TYR A 141 23.39 5.89 1.92
CA TYR A 141 23.25 4.96 0.79
C TYR A 141 22.20 5.36 -0.25
N ALA A 142 21.37 6.39 -0.01
CA ALA A 142 20.30 6.76 -0.94
C ALA A 142 20.48 8.17 -1.52
N PRO A 143 21.54 8.45 -2.31
CA PRO A 143 21.87 9.79 -2.78
C PRO A 143 20.75 10.46 -3.58
N ASN A 144 19.97 9.68 -4.32
CA ASN A 144 18.82 10.19 -5.08
C ASN A 144 17.67 10.63 -4.17
N ILE A 145 17.39 9.87 -3.11
CA ILE A 145 16.35 10.21 -2.13
C ILE A 145 16.81 11.39 -1.30
N LYS A 146 18.05 11.36 -0.82
CA LYS A 146 18.66 12.47 -0.08
C LYS A 146 18.55 13.78 -0.87
N ARG A 147 18.98 13.78 -2.14
CA ARG A 147 18.86 14.95 -3.02
C ARG A 147 17.43 15.46 -3.14
N LEU A 148 16.46 14.55 -3.30
CA LEU A 148 15.03 14.91 -3.37
C LEU A 148 14.54 15.59 -2.08
N LEU A 149 14.94 15.09 -0.92
CA LEU A 149 14.58 15.65 0.37
C LEU A 149 15.29 16.97 0.68
N ASP A 150 16.51 17.16 0.16
CA ASP A 150 17.28 18.39 0.32
C ASP A 150 16.78 19.50 -0.63
N GLU A 151 16.25 19.12 -1.79
CA GLU A 151 15.62 20.05 -2.75
C GLU A 151 14.20 20.46 -2.33
N ASN A 152 13.52 19.68 -1.47
CA ASN A 152 12.15 19.94 -1.05
C ASN A 152 11.86 19.54 0.41
N ASP A 153 11.93 20.53 1.30
CA ASP A 153 11.65 20.37 2.73
C ASP A 153 10.23 19.86 3.04
N GLU A 154 9.23 20.15 2.19
CA GLU A 154 7.87 19.67 2.42
C GLU A 154 7.79 18.15 2.31
N TYR A 155 8.56 17.53 1.39
CA TYR A 155 8.64 16.07 1.31
C TYR A 155 9.23 15.45 2.57
N ARG A 156 10.28 16.06 3.12
CA ARG A 156 10.85 15.62 4.39
C ARG A 156 9.82 15.70 5.52
N LYS A 157 9.08 16.80 5.62
CA LYS A 157 8.04 16.99 6.65
C LYS A 157 6.94 15.94 6.57
N VAL A 158 6.41 15.65 5.38
CA VAL A 158 5.31 14.67 5.24
C VAL A 158 5.77 13.23 5.46
N MET A 159 7.07 12.94 5.30
CA MET A 159 7.64 11.61 5.53
C MET A 159 8.08 11.37 6.97
N THR A 160 8.23 12.43 7.77
CA THR A 160 8.75 12.35 9.14
C THR A 160 7.62 12.04 10.13
N ALA A 161 7.75 10.95 10.87
CA ALA A 161 6.81 10.57 11.92
C ALA A 161 6.91 11.52 13.14
N PRO A 162 5.94 11.51 14.07
CA PRO A 162 5.93 12.43 15.21
C PRO A 162 7.14 12.34 16.15
N ASP A 163 7.87 11.23 16.13
CA ASP A 163 9.11 11.01 16.90
C ASP A 163 10.36 11.57 16.21
N GLY A 164 10.22 12.12 15.00
CA GLY A 164 11.29 12.76 14.24
C GLY A 164 11.99 11.85 13.22
N HIS A 165 11.54 10.61 13.04
CA HIS A 165 12.18 9.63 12.15
C HIS A 165 11.36 9.33 10.88
N ILE A 166 12.07 8.97 9.81
CA ILE A 166 11.45 8.46 8.57
C ILE A 166 11.41 6.94 8.60
N TYR A 167 10.23 6.34 8.50
CA TYR A 167 10.03 4.88 8.53
C TYR A 167 9.49 4.28 7.22
N SER A 168 9.13 5.13 6.25
CA SER A 168 8.65 4.65 4.95
C SER A 168 8.96 5.65 3.84
N LEU A 169 8.98 5.15 2.59
CA LEU A 169 9.21 5.93 1.38
C LEU A 169 7.90 5.96 0.56
N PRO A 170 7.08 7.03 0.64
CA PRO A 170 5.82 7.10 -0.06
C PRO A 170 6.00 7.40 -1.55
N ASN A 171 4.92 7.23 -2.32
CA ASN A 171 4.84 7.79 -3.66
C ASN A 171 4.58 9.31 -3.56
N LEU A 172 5.41 10.11 -4.23
CA LEU A 172 5.27 11.56 -4.30
C LEU A 172 4.70 11.94 -5.67
N THR A 173 3.61 12.70 -5.67
CA THR A 173 2.93 13.18 -6.88
C THR A 173 2.88 14.71 -6.88
N GLU A 174 3.61 15.34 -7.80
CA GLU A 174 3.71 16.80 -7.92
C GLU A 174 2.52 17.43 -8.65
N LEU A 175 1.83 16.65 -9.48
CA LEU A 175 0.68 17.08 -10.25
C LEU A 175 -0.61 16.85 -9.46
N SER A 176 -0.92 17.78 -8.56
CA SER A 176 -2.25 17.85 -7.94
C SER A 176 -3.02 19.04 -8.53
N PRO A 177 -3.86 18.83 -9.55
CA PRO A 177 -4.70 19.91 -10.08
C PRO A 177 -5.67 20.39 -8.99
N LYS A 178 -5.81 21.71 -8.84
CA LYS A 178 -6.77 22.32 -7.90
C LYS A 178 -8.24 21.93 -8.17
N THR A 179 -8.51 21.39 -9.35
CA THR A 179 -9.83 20.91 -9.78
C THR A 179 -9.78 19.39 -9.92
N HIS A 180 -10.50 18.67 -9.06
CA HIS A 180 -10.52 17.21 -9.07
C HIS A 180 -11.57 16.64 -10.03
N ASP A 181 -12.77 17.24 -10.06
CA ASP A 181 -13.85 16.81 -10.93
C ASP A 181 -14.06 17.76 -12.10
N LYS A 182 -14.21 17.17 -13.29
CA LYS A 182 -14.51 17.88 -14.53
C LYS A 182 -15.78 17.31 -15.13
N LEU A 183 -16.74 18.19 -15.43
CA LEU A 183 -17.91 17.83 -16.21
C LEU A 183 -17.54 17.82 -17.69
N PHE A 184 -18.02 16.80 -18.40
CA PHE A 184 -17.87 16.67 -19.85
C PHE A 184 -19.25 16.52 -20.46
N ILE A 185 -19.43 17.08 -21.66
CA ILE A 185 -20.68 16.95 -22.43
C ILE A 185 -20.37 16.62 -23.88
N ASN A 186 -21.21 15.80 -24.49
CA ASN A 186 -21.04 15.40 -25.88
C ASN A 186 -21.43 16.55 -26.82
N LYS A 187 -20.43 17.25 -27.37
CA LYS A 187 -20.67 18.37 -28.30
C LYS A 187 -21.35 17.95 -29.60
N THR A 188 -21.04 16.77 -30.11
CA THR A 188 -21.70 16.24 -31.32
C THR A 188 -23.21 16.12 -31.10
N TRP A 189 -23.62 15.71 -29.91
CA TRP A 189 -25.04 15.58 -29.53
C TRP A 189 -25.72 16.94 -29.35
N LEU A 190 -25.01 17.94 -28.83
CA LEU A 190 -25.50 19.32 -28.80
C LEU A 190 -25.74 19.85 -30.22
N ASP A 191 -24.78 19.66 -31.11
CA ASP A 191 -24.85 20.16 -32.50
C ASP A 191 -26.00 19.49 -33.28
N GLN A 192 -26.22 18.18 -33.10
CA GLN A 192 -27.34 17.46 -33.73
C GLN A 192 -28.72 18.05 -33.35
N LEU A 193 -28.87 18.50 -32.11
CA LEU A 193 -30.10 19.10 -31.61
C LEU A 193 -30.12 20.64 -31.70
N ASN A 194 -29.05 21.25 -32.21
CA ASN A 194 -28.82 22.70 -32.19
C ASN A 194 -28.96 23.32 -30.79
N LEU A 195 -28.48 22.62 -29.75
CA LEU A 195 -28.49 23.09 -28.38
C LEU A 195 -27.20 23.84 -28.03
N PRO A 196 -27.26 24.94 -27.25
CA PRO A 196 -26.06 25.57 -26.70
C PRO A 196 -25.42 24.71 -25.60
N ILE A 197 -24.19 25.04 -25.21
CA ILE A 197 -23.59 24.47 -24.00
C ILE A 197 -24.39 25.00 -22.79
N PRO A 198 -24.89 24.14 -21.89
CA PRO A 198 -25.68 24.58 -20.74
C PRO A 198 -24.82 25.35 -19.73
N GLU A 199 -25.35 26.47 -19.22
CA GLU A 199 -24.69 27.33 -18.24
C GLU A 199 -25.34 27.25 -16.85
N THR A 200 -26.54 26.66 -16.76
CA THR A 200 -27.30 26.48 -15.51
C THR A 200 -27.69 25.02 -15.26
N VAL A 201 -28.03 24.68 -14.02
CA VAL A 201 -28.53 23.33 -13.65
C VAL A 201 -29.79 22.97 -14.44
N ASP A 202 -30.72 23.90 -14.59
CA ASP A 202 -31.96 23.70 -15.35
C ASP A 202 -31.70 23.45 -16.84
N GLU A 203 -30.73 24.17 -17.43
CA GLU A 203 -30.33 23.94 -18.83
C GLU A 203 -29.60 22.61 -19.00
N PHE A 204 -28.78 22.23 -18.03
CA PHE A 204 -28.11 20.94 -18.01
C PHE A 204 -29.14 19.80 -17.95
N GLU A 205 -30.12 19.88 -17.03
CA GLU A 205 -31.21 18.90 -16.94
C GLU A 205 -31.98 18.80 -18.26
N LYS A 206 -32.39 19.93 -18.86
CA LYS A 206 -33.09 19.95 -20.15
C LYS A 206 -32.27 19.31 -21.27
N THR A 207 -30.96 19.55 -21.27
CA THR A 207 -30.04 18.97 -22.25
C THR A 207 -29.95 17.45 -22.09
N LEU A 208 -29.83 16.96 -20.85
CA LEU A 208 -29.81 15.52 -20.56
C LEU A 208 -31.14 14.83 -20.94
N ILE A 209 -32.26 15.48 -20.68
CA ILE A 209 -33.59 15.01 -21.12
C ILE A 209 -33.65 14.96 -22.65
N ALA A 210 -33.14 15.97 -23.34
CA ALA A 210 -33.12 15.99 -24.80
C ALA A 210 -32.25 14.87 -25.38
N PHE A 211 -31.12 14.53 -24.75
CA PHE A 211 -30.32 13.38 -25.14
C PHE A 211 -31.03 12.05 -24.90
N ARG A 212 -31.81 11.92 -23.82
CA ARG A 212 -32.60 10.70 -23.54
C ARG A 212 -33.73 10.49 -24.55
N ASP A 213 -34.37 11.57 -24.98
CA ASP A 213 -35.61 11.49 -25.77
C ASP A 213 -35.37 11.40 -27.30
N ASN A 214 -34.10 11.43 -27.73
CA ASN A 214 -33.68 11.39 -29.12
C ASN A 214 -32.62 10.30 -29.35
N ASP A 215 -32.60 9.76 -30.57
CA ASP A 215 -31.60 8.78 -31.00
C ASP A 215 -30.32 9.53 -31.35
N MET A 216 -29.49 9.75 -30.34
CA MET A 216 -28.29 10.58 -30.45
C MET A 216 -27.14 9.83 -31.10
N ASN A 217 -27.22 8.50 -31.13
CA ASN A 217 -26.22 7.64 -31.76
C ASN A 217 -26.60 7.21 -33.19
N GLY A 218 -27.85 7.40 -33.61
CA GLY A 218 -28.36 7.18 -34.97
C GLY A 218 -28.69 5.73 -35.32
N ASN A 219 -28.92 4.85 -34.33
CA ASN A 219 -29.16 3.43 -34.55
C ASN A 219 -30.65 3.04 -34.66
N GLY A 220 -31.56 3.99 -34.46
CA GLY A 220 -33.00 3.80 -34.51
C GLY A 220 -33.65 3.37 -33.19
N ASP A 221 -32.88 3.15 -32.12
CA ASP A 221 -33.34 3.02 -30.74
C ASP A 221 -33.09 4.33 -30.01
N LYS A 222 -34.01 4.74 -29.14
CA LYS A 222 -33.90 5.97 -28.34
C LYS A 222 -33.69 5.66 -26.86
N ASN A 223 -33.60 4.38 -26.50
CA ASN A 223 -33.57 3.93 -25.12
C ASN A 223 -32.19 3.43 -24.70
N ASP A 224 -31.17 3.57 -25.55
CA ASP A 224 -29.80 3.15 -25.27
C ASP A 224 -28.83 4.31 -25.04
N GLU A 225 -29.28 5.56 -25.16
CA GLU A 225 -28.57 6.73 -24.66
C GLU A 225 -28.49 6.73 -23.13
N ILE A 226 -27.28 6.95 -22.61
CA ILE A 226 -27.02 7.29 -21.20
C ILE A 226 -26.57 8.75 -21.17
N PRO A 227 -27.48 9.72 -20.93
CA PRO A 227 -27.15 11.15 -20.99
C PRO A 227 -26.10 11.58 -19.97
N PHE A 228 -26.09 10.94 -18.80
CA PHE A 228 -25.19 11.26 -17.71
C PHE A 228 -24.75 10.01 -16.97
N SER A 229 -23.45 9.89 -16.74
CA SER A 229 -22.82 8.76 -16.07
C SER A 229 -21.71 9.25 -15.15
N PHE A 230 -21.47 8.50 -14.09
CA PHE A 230 -20.48 8.80 -13.06
C PHE A 230 -20.00 7.50 -12.41
N LEU A 231 -18.86 7.56 -11.71
CA LEU A 231 -18.40 6.45 -10.90
C LEU A 231 -19.10 6.49 -9.55
N TYR A 232 -19.96 5.50 -9.30
CA TYR A 232 -20.66 5.36 -8.04
C TYR A 232 -19.68 5.26 -6.86
N ASN A 233 -19.95 5.99 -5.78
CA ASN A 233 -19.17 6.00 -4.53
C ASN A 233 -17.67 6.33 -4.71
N ARG A 234 -17.34 7.22 -5.65
CA ARG A 234 -15.99 7.79 -5.81
C ARG A 234 -15.99 9.27 -5.48
N LYS A 235 -14.96 9.74 -4.78
CA LYS A 235 -14.76 11.17 -4.54
C LYS A 235 -14.45 11.89 -5.85
N GLU A 236 -13.53 11.34 -6.64
CA GLU A 236 -13.21 11.82 -7.98
C GLU A 236 -14.06 11.13 -9.05
N ASN A 237 -14.56 11.89 -10.02
CA ASN A 237 -15.44 11.43 -11.11
C ASN A 237 -16.77 10.83 -10.61
N GLY A 238 -17.15 11.13 -9.36
CA GLY A 238 -18.44 10.78 -8.77
C GLY A 238 -19.45 11.93 -8.82
N LEU A 239 -20.52 11.81 -8.04
CA LEU A 239 -21.61 12.81 -8.00
C LEU A 239 -21.40 13.91 -6.96
N PHE A 240 -20.49 13.71 -5.99
CA PHE A 240 -20.30 14.59 -4.83
C PHE A 240 -20.06 16.05 -5.23
N SER A 241 -19.18 16.31 -6.21
CA SER A 241 -18.93 17.69 -6.66
C SER A 241 -20.14 18.39 -7.27
N LEU A 242 -21.19 17.67 -7.66
CA LEU A 242 -22.43 18.25 -8.18
C LEU A 242 -23.42 18.64 -7.06
N PHE A 243 -23.30 18.08 -5.85
CA PHE A 243 -24.22 18.36 -4.74
C PHE A 243 -24.20 19.83 -4.31
N GLY A 244 -23.05 20.49 -4.40
CA GLY A 244 -22.96 21.95 -4.17
C GLY A 244 -23.85 22.77 -5.11
N SER A 245 -24.04 22.32 -6.35
CA SER A 245 -24.92 22.97 -7.33
C SER A 245 -26.41 22.87 -6.95
N PHE A 246 -26.77 21.93 -6.08
CA PHE A 246 -28.12 21.74 -5.55
C PHE A 246 -28.30 22.31 -4.13
N GLY A 247 -27.35 23.13 -3.66
CA GLY A 247 -27.42 23.76 -2.34
C GLY A 247 -27.15 22.82 -1.16
N GLN A 248 -26.65 21.61 -1.43
CA GLN A 248 -26.18 20.70 -0.39
C GLN A 248 -24.71 21.01 -0.09
N VAL A 249 -24.43 21.44 1.14
CA VAL A 249 -23.06 21.65 1.61
C VAL A 249 -22.49 20.28 1.95
N ASP A 250 -21.66 19.76 1.05
CA ASP A 250 -21.27 18.35 1.05
C ASP A 250 -20.15 18.07 2.07
N ASN A 251 -20.35 17.04 2.90
CA ASN A 251 -19.26 16.31 3.53
C ASN A 251 -19.57 14.81 3.50
N MET A 252 -18.53 13.98 3.54
CA MET A 252 -18.64 12.51 3.41
C MET A 252 -19.43 11.82 4.52
N ASP A 253 -19.75 12.52 5.60
CA ASP A 253 -20.47 11.98 6.76
C ASP A 253 -21.98 12.25 6.67
N HIS A 254 -22.44 13.00 5.66
CA HIS A 254 -23.85 13.30 5.45
C HIS A 254 -24.51 12.21 4.61
N LEU A 255 -24.89 11.11 5.26
CA LEU A 255 -25.79 10.09 4.70
C LEU A 255 -27.23 10.61 4.79
N ILE A 256 -27.92 10.72 3.64
CA ILE A 256 -29.37 10.92 3.55
C ILE A 256 -30.06 9.55 3.60
#